data_AF-A0A5J4QAC3-F1
#
_entry.id   AF-A0A5J4QAC3-F1
#
_cell.length_a   1.000
_cell.length_b   1.000
_cell.length_c   1.000
_cell.angle_alpha   90.00
_cell.angle_beta   90.00
_cell.angle_gamma   90.00
#
_symmetry.space_group_name_H-M   'P 1'
#
loop_
_entity.id
_entity.type
_entity.pdbx_description
1 polymer ?
#
loop_
_entity_poly.entity_id
_entity_poly.type
_entity_poly.pdbx_seq_one_letter_code
_entity_poly.pdbx_strand_id
1 'polypeptide(L)'
;GFHVTEYLLYREGQTRPVNDLKSNPAELNYLVAATDALVWDCVLAYVAWVGEENVSSEMKTVFNENPAVVAHLNNNPSFKNFANRLTTKAGYSSWGAALNEIASGSADIADEVGATKIAQPYADMHVEDVESWYSWHSLDDYQNNICSIKNAYLGGRDDNSRTPISLSIHVKERNSELDANIKSKIEDCLAKIAAIGTGGRSFYEVVRDKKDNGTNATDDARVNAAVEACAKLGELFGSIADIID
;
A
#
# COMPACT_ATOMS: atom_id res chain seq x y z
N GLY A 1 -6.89 -10.09 -10.03
CA GLY A 1 -6.16 -9.39 -8.95
C GLY A 1 -4.67 -9.54 -9.13
N PHE A 2 -3.87 -8.66 -8.51
CA PHE A 2 -2.42 -8.56 -8.76
C PHE A 2 -1.67 -9.88 -8.56
N HIS A 3 -1.85 -10.58 -7.44
CA HIS A 3 -1.07 -11.80 -7.14
C HIS A 3 -1.39 -13.01 -8.04
N VAL A 4 -2.61 -13.09 -8.59
CA VAL A 4 -2.92 -14.11 -9.61
C VAL A 4 -2.15 -13.81 -10.89
N THR A 5 -2.13 -12.55 -11.31
CA THR A 5 -1.36 -12.09 -12.48
C THR A 5 0.15 -12.29 -12.23
N GLU A 6 0.63 -11.94 -11.05
CA GLU A 6 2.01 -12.16 -10.61
C GLU A 6 2.39 -13.64 -10.68
N TYR A 7 1.57 -14.53 -10.09
CA TYR A 7 1.75 -15.97 -10.19
C TYR A 7 1.80 -16.41 -11.66
N LEU A 8 0.94 -15.90 -12.53
CA LEU A 8 0.95 -16.33 -13.93
C LEU A 8 2.17 -15.80 -14.69
N LEU A 9 2.83 -14.74 -14.23
CA LEU A 9 3.94 -14.09 -14.92
C LEU A 9 5.33 -14.35 -14.31
N TYR A 10 5.43 -14.74 -13.04
CA TYR A 10 6.69 -14.85 -12.32
C TYR A 10 6.86 -16.18 -11.59
N ARG A 11 8.10 -16.67 -11.50
CA ARG A 11 8.53 -17.81 -10.68
C ARG A 11 9.91 -17.49 -10.12
N GLU A 12 10.09 -17.68 -8.81
CA GLU A 12 11.40 -17.54 -8.15
C GLU A 12 12.09 -16.20 -8.47
N GLY A 13 11.32 -15.10 -8.46
CA GLY A 13 11.85 -13.76 -8.73
C GLY A 13 12.15 -13.48 -10.21
N GLN A 14 11.86 -14.43 -11.10
CA GLN A 14 12.13 -14.32 -12.54
C GLN A 14 10.85 -14.31 -13.36
N THR A 15 10.87 -13.59 -14.48
CA THR A 15 9.79 -13.67 -15.46
C THR A 15 9.68 -15.09 -16.02
N ARG A 16 8.46 -15.61 -16.15
CA ARG A 16 8.21 -16.92 -16.74
C ARG A 16 8.50 -16.91 -18.24
N PRO A 17 9.08 -17.98 -18.79
CA PRO A 17 9.20 -18.16 -20.23
C PRO A 17 7.85 -18.08 -20.92
N VAL A 18 7.76 -17.32 -22.01
CA VAL A 18 6.53 -17.19 -22.82
C VAL A 18 6.02 -18.55 -23.31
N ASN A 19 6.92 -19.51 -23.55
CA ASN A 19 6.54 -20.85 -23.99
C ASN A 19 5.77 -21.64 -22.93
N ASP A 20 5.99 -21.38 -21.63
CA ASP A 20 5.26 -22.05 -20.55
C ASP A 20 3.78 -21.64 -20.58
N LEU A 21 3.52 -20.34 -20.78
CA LEU A 21 2.17 -19.80 -20.94
C LEU A 21 1.49 -20.30 -22.22
N LYS A 22 2.22 -20.33 -23.35
CA LYS A 22 1.68 -20.82 -24.63
C LYS A 22 1.34 -22.31 -24.59
N SER A 23 2.14 -23.09 -23.85
CA SER A 23 1.94 -24.53 -23.72
C SER A 23 0.80 -24.88 -22.76
N ASN A 24 0.28 -23.90 -22.00
CA ASN A 24 -0.88 -24.05 -21.13
C ASN A 24 -1.98 -23.01 -21.46
N PRO A 25 -2.84 -23.28 -22.45
CA PRO A 25 -3.89 -22.35 -22.87
C PRO A 25 -4.84 -21.91 -21.75
N ALA A 26 -5.05 -22.76 -20.73
CA ALA A 26 -5.91 -22.42 -19.60
C ALA A 26 -5.29 -21.30 -18.75
N GLU A 27 -3.99 -21.38 -18.46
CA GLU A 27 -3.27 -20.32 -17.75
C GLU A 27 -3.25 -19.01 -18.55
N LEU A 28 -3.04 -19.09 -19.87
CA LEU A 28 -3.07 -17.90 -20.72
C LEU A 28 -4.45 -17.23 -20.73
N ASN A 29 -5.53 -18.02 -20.87
CA ASN A 29 -6.89 -17.50 -20.81
C ASN A 29 -7.20 -16.87 -19.44
N TYR A 30 -6.71 -17.49 -18.37
CA TYR A 30 -6.92 -16.96 -17.02
C TYR A 30 -6.11 -15.67 -16.78
N LEU A 31 -4.90 -15.57 -17.33
CA LEU A 31 -4.10 -14.34 -17.29
C LEU A 31 -4.86 -13.19 -17.98
N VAL A 32 -5.39 -13.44 -19.19
CA VAL A 32 -6.20 -12.44 -19.91
C VAL A 32 -7.39 -11.98 -19.06
N ALA A 33 -8.16 -12.92 -18.52
CA ALA A 33 -9.31 -12.60 -17.68
C ALA A 33 -8.93 -11.85 -16.38
N ALA A 34 -7.83 -12.26 -15.73
CA ALA A 34 -7.35 -11.61 -14.51
C ALA A 34 -6.86 -10.17 -14.77
N THR A 35 -6.23 -9.93 -15.92
CA THR A 35 -5.79 -8.59 -16.33
C THR A 35 -6.95 -7.70 -16.76
N ASP A 36 -7.97 -8.23 -17.44
CA ASP A 36 -9.17 -7.48 -17.80
C ASP A 36 -9.92 -7.02 -16.54
N ALA A 37 -10.13 -7.93 -15.58
CA ALA A 37 -10.72 -7.58 -14.29
C ALA A 37 -9.92 -6.49 -13.56
N LEU A 38 -8.59 -6.59 -13.53
CA LEU A 38 -7.72 -5.59 -12.91
C LEU A 38 -7.85 -4.20 -13.53
N VAL A 39 -7.93 -4.11 -14.86
CA VAL A 39 -8.12 -2.82 -15.56
C VAL A 39 -9.42 -2.18 -15.10
N TRP A 40 -10.51 -2.95 -15.07
CA TRP A 40 -11.82 -2.44 -14.68
C TRP A 40 -11.92 -2.08 -13.20
N ASP A 41 -11.27 -2.83 -12.32
CA ASP A 41 -11.17 -2.48 -10.89
C ASP A 41 -10.42 -1.14 -10.71
N CYS A 42 -9.33 -0.91 -11.45
CA CYS A 42 -8.59 0.35 -11.43
C CYS A 42 -9.43 1.53 -11.95
N VAL A 43 -10.15 1.34 -13.06
CA VAL A 43 -11.05 2.35 -13.62
C VAL A 43 -12.16 2.67 -12.62
N LEU A 44 -12.80 1.65 -12.04
CA LEU A 44 -13.82 1.81 -11.01
C LEU A 44 -13.28 2.59 -9.82
N ALA A 45 -12.15 2.20 -9.26
CA ALA A 45 -11.54 2.86 -8.10
C ALA A 45 -11.24 4.33 -8.38
N TYR A 46 -10.69 4.65 -9.55
CA TYR A 46 -10.39 6.04 -9.93
C TYR A 46 -11.66 6.89 -10.07
N VAL A 47 -12.66 6.40 -10.81
CA VAL A 47 -13.93 7.12 -11.02
C VAL A 47 -14.72 7.24 -9.72
N ALA A 48 -14.75 6.20 -8.90
CA ALA A 48 -15.31 6.21 -7.56
C ALA A 48 -14.66 7.29 -6.66
N TRP A 49 -13.33 7.42 -6.73
CA TRP A 49 -12.58 8.39 -5.95
C TRP A 49 -12.85 9.84 -6.35
N VAL A 50 -12.69 10.14 -7.64
CA VAL A 50 -12.77 11.50 -8.21
C VAL A 50 -14.22 11.95 -8.40
N GLY A 51 -15.10 11.01 -8.72
CA GLY A 51 -16.46 11.26 -9.16
C GLY A 51 -16.59 11.32 -10.67
N GLU A 52 -17.62 10.68 -11.19
CA GLU A 52 -17.87 10.58 -12.64
C GLU A 52 -17.95 11.95 -13.29
N GLU A 53 -18.60 12.92 -12.64
CA GLU A 53 -18.73 14.28 -13.14
C GLU A 53 -17.37 15.01 -13.28
N ASN A 54 -16.38 14.64 -12.48
CA ASN A 54 -15.09 15.33 -12.34
C ASN A 54 -13.94 14.68 -13.13
N VAL A 55 -14.12 13.48 -13.66
CA VAL A 55 -13.10 12.85 -14.52
C VAL A 55 -13.10 13.46 -15.95
N SER A 56 -11.98 13.33 -16.66
CA SER A 56 -11.82 13.85 -18.01
C SER A 56 -12.79 13.19 -19.01
N SER A 57 -13.02 13.83 -20.16
CA SER A 57 -13.87 13.27 -21.22
C SER A 57 -13.35 11.93 -21.75
N GLU A 58 -12.03 11.78 -21.82
CA GLU A 58 -11.36 10.54 -22.22
C GLU A 58 -11.64 9.44 -21.19
N MET A 59 -11.48 9.72 -19.90
CA MET A 59 -11.76 8.73 -18.86
C MET A 59 -13.25 8.39 -18.76
N LYS A 60 -14.15 9.36 -18.97
CA LYS A 60 -15.60 9.08 -19.11
C LYS A 60 -15.88 8.11 -20.24
N THR A 61 -15.16 8.25 -21.36
CA THR A 61 -15.30 7.33 -22.49
C THR A 61 -14.86 5.93 -22.08
N VAL A 62 -13.66 5.79 -21.51
CA VAL A 62 -13.13 4.49 -21.01
C VAL A 62 -14.07 3.86 -19.98
N PHE A 63 -14.55 4.62 -18.99
CA PHE A 63 -15.47 4.11 -17.97
C PHE A 63 -16.77 3.55 -18.58
N ASN A 64 -17.29 4.22 -19.60
CA ASN A 64 -18.52 3.80 -20.28
C ASN A 64 -18.35 2.62 -21.25
N GLU A 65 -17.12 2.17 -21.52
CA GLU A 65 -16.87 0.95 -22.30
C GLU A 65 -17.30 -0.32 -21.57
N ASN A 66 -17.44 -0.29 -20.23
CA ASN A 66 -17.91 -1.42 -19.43
C ASN A 66 -19.22 -1.10 -18.67
N PRO A 67 -20.40 -1.40 -19.26
CA PRO A 67 -21.69 -1.11 -18.65
C PRO A 67 -21.94 -1.80 -17.30
N ALA A 68 -21.29 -2.94 -17.04
CA ALA A 68 -21.44 -3.65 -15.76
C ALA A 68 -20.77 -2.88 -14.63
N VAL A 69 -19.59 -2.30 -14.88
CA VAL A 69 -18.87 -1.45 -13.91
C VAL A 69 -19.65 -0.16 -13.65
N VAL A 70 -20.18 0.47 -14.71
CA VAL A 70 -21.06 1.65 -14.58
C VAL A 70 -22.29 1.32 -13.71
N ALA A 71 -22.98 0.22 -14.01
CA ALA A 71 -24.13 -0.22 -13.24
C ALA A 71 -23.76 -0.51 -11.78
N HIS A 72 -22.61 -1.14 -11.52
CA HIS A 72 -22.13 -1.40 -10.17
C HIS A 72 -21.96 -0.10 -9.37
N LEU A 73 -21.28 0.90 -9.93
CA LEU A 73 -21.08 2.18 -9.23
C LEU A 73 -22.41 2.93 -9.03
N ASN A 74 -23.33 2.87 -10.00
CA ASN A 74 -24.66 3.48 -9.89
C ASN A 74 -25.54 2.83 -8.81
N ASN A 75 -25.45 1.51 -8.66
CA ASN A 75 -26.18 0.76 -7.64
C ASN A 75 -25.59 0.95 -6.22
N ASN A 76 -24.36 1.48 -6.12
CA ASN A 76 -23.65 1.69 -4.86
C ASN A 76 -23.23 3.16 -4.70
N PRO A 77 -24.17 4.10 -4.52
CA PRO A 77 -23.87 5.54 -4.44
C PRO A 77 -22.96 5.90 -3.25
N SER A 78 -22.92 5.07 -2.21
CA SER A 78 -21.99 5.20 -1.09
C SER A 78 -20.52 5.10 -1.52
N PHE A 79 -20.20 4.52 -2.67
CA PHE A 79 -18.84 4.42 -3.22
C PHE A 79 -18.46 5.55 -4.18
N LYS A 80 -19.28 6.59 -4.32
CA LYS A 80 -18.98 7.74 -5.18
C LYS A 80 -18.38 8.92 -4.43
N ASN A 81 -17.48 9.63 -5.10
CA ASN A 81 -16.99 10.97 -4.75
C ASN A 81 -16.20 11.03 -3.43
N PHE A 82 -15.37 10.03 -3.14
CA PHE A 82 -14.57 9.98 -1.90
C PHE A 82 -13.70 11.23 -1.70
N ALA A 83 -13.02 11.70 -2.75
CA ALA A 83 -12.21 12.91 -2.68
C ALA A 83 -13.05 14.15 -2.32
N ASN A 84 -14.26 14.26 -2.89
CA ASN A 84 -15.17 15.36 -2.57
C ASN A 84 -15.64 15.30 -1.11
N ARG A 85 -15.93 14.10 -0.57
CA ARG A 85 -16.35 13.93 0.83
C ARG A 85 -15.30 14.41 1.81
N LEU A 86 -14.03 14.03 1.58
CA LEU A 86 -12.91 14.48 2.39
C LEU A 86 -12.71 16.01 2.32
N THR A 87 -12.84 16.59 1.12
CA THR A 87 -12.62 18.03 0.88
C THR A 87 -13.81 18.93 1.18
N THR A 88 -14.97 18.36 1.52
CA THR A 88 -16.18 19.12 1.90
C THR A 88 -16.72 18.71 3.27
N LYS A 89 -16.05 17.78 3.95
CA LYS A 89 -16.52 17.17 5.21
C LYS A 89 -17.88 16.45 5.06
N ALA A 90 -18.29 16.12 3.83
CA ALA A 90 -19.58 15.47 3.59
C ALA A 90 -19.54 14.04 4.12
N GLY A 91 -20.44 13.72 5.06
CA GLY A 91 -20.45 12.43 5.76
C GLY A 91 -19.56 12.36 7.00
N TYR A 92 -18.78 13.40 7.30
CA TYR A 92 -17.91 13.47 8.48
C TYR A 92 -18.51 14.41 9.55
N SER A 93 -18.41 14.01 10.83
CA SER A 93 -18.92 14.79 11.96
C SER A 93 -18.19 16.12 12.14
N SER A 94 -16.86 16.14 11.98
CA SER A 94 -16.00 17.32 12.03
C SER A 94 -14.93 17.28 10.94
N TRP A 95 -14.21 18.39 10.74
CA TRP A 95 -13.02 18.39 9.88
C TRP A 95 -11.93 17.51 10.48
N GLY A 96 -11.85 17.47 11.82
CA GLY A 96 -10.97 16.56 12.50
C GLY A 96 -11.27 15.10 12.19
N ALA A 97 -12.54 14.70 12.10
CA ALA A 97 -12.92 13.36 11.67
C ALA A 97 -12.47 13.05 10.23
N ALA A 98 -12.57 14.01 9.31
CA ALA A 98 -12.11 13.82 7.93
C ALA A 98 -10.57 13.72 7.84
N LEU A 99 -9.83 14.51 8.62
CA LEU A 99 -8.37 14.41 8.69
C LEU A 99 -7.92 13.13 9.42
N ASN A 100 -8.68 12.69 10.42
CA ASN A 100 -8.42 11.45 11.14
C ASN A 100 -8.56 10.22 10.24
N GLU A 101 -9.42 10.22 9.23
CA GLU A 101 -9.47 9.15 8.23
C GLU A 101 -8.09 8.94 7.56
N ILE A 102 -7.38 10.04 7.26
CA ILE A 102 -6.05 9.99 6.62
C ILE A 102 -5.01 9.47 7.63
N ALA A 103 -5.07 9.96 8.87
CA ALA A 103 -4.13 9.58 9.93
C ALA A 103 -4.31 8.11 10.34
N SER A 104 -5.55 7.67 10.57
CA SER A 104 -5.87 6.28 10.92
C SER A 104 -5.54 5.32 9.79
N GLY A 105 -5.88 5.62 8.53
CA GLY A 105 -5.46 4.78 7.40
C GLY A 105 -3.93 4.68 7.25
N SER A 106 -3.19 5.71 7.66
CA SER A 106 -1.72 5.67 7.72
C SER A 106 -1.20 4.81 8.89
N ALA A 107 -1.89 4.82 10.03
CA ALA A 107 -1.55 3.96 11.16
C ALA A 107 -1.83 2.49 10.81
N ASP A 108 -3.00 2.20 10.27
CA ASP A 108 -3.45 0.85 9.91
C ASP A 108 -2.46 0.18 8.94
N ILE A 109 -2.04 0.88 7.87
CA ILE A 109 -1.09 0.29 6.91
C ILE A 109 0.33 0.17 7.48
N ALA A 110 0.75 1.04 8.40
CA ALA A 110 2.03 0.87 9.09
C ALA A 110 2.01 -0.41 9.95
N ASP A 111 0.95 -0.59 10.73
CA ASP A 111 0.76 -1.76 11.58
C ASP A 111 0.60 -3.04 10.76
N GLU A 112 -0.13 -3.00 9.65
CA GLU A 112 -0.28 -4.14 8.73
C GLU A 112 1.08 -4.57 8.15
N VAL A 113 1.89 -3.62 7.66
CA VAL A 113 3.23 -3.91 7.12
C VAL A 113 4.10 -4.57 8.19
N GLY A 114 4.15 -4.01 9.40
CA GLY A 114 4.96 -4.54 10.48
C GLY A 114 4.48 -5.90 10.97
N ALA A 115 3.23 -5.97 11.44
CA ALA A 115 2.71 -7.15 12.13
C ALA A 115 2.32 -8.28 11.18
N THR A 116 1.64 -7.96 10.08
CA THR A 116 1.05 -8.97 9.19
C THR A 116 1.99 -9.34 8.06
N LYS A 117 2.59 -8.36 7.37
CA LYS A 117 3.40 -8.64 6.16
C LYS A 117 4.83 -9.06 6.45
N ILE A 118 5.39 -8.60 7.57
CA ILE A 118 6.77 -8.88 7.97
C ILE A 118 6.82 -9.89 9.14
N ALA A 119 6.24 -9.55 10.29
CA ALA A 119 6.42 -10.36 11.50
C ALA A 119 5.83 -11.77 11.35
N GLN A 120 4.60 -11.88 10.84
CA GLN A 120 3.90 -13.16 10.75
C GLN A 120 4.61 -14.18 9.84
N PRO A 121 4.92 -13.91 8.54
CA PRO A 121 5.61 -14.88 7.69
C PRO A 121 6.99 -15.29 8.23
N TYR A 122 7.70 -14.35 8.89
CA TYR A 122 9.00 -14.63 9.49
C TYR A 122 8.93 -15.49 10.75
N ALA A 123 7.88 -15.30 11.57
CA ALA A 123 7.65 -16.08 12.77
C ALA A 123 7.17 -17.50 12.41
N ASP A 124 6.24 -17.61 11.47
CA ASP A 124 5.63 -18.87 11.09
C ASP A 124 6.52 -19.68 10.13
N MET A 125 7.52 -19.05 9.51
CA MET A 125 8.43 -19.65 8.53
C MET A 125 7.70 -20.18 7.27
N HIS A 126 6.55 -19.57 6.96
CA HIS A 126 5.75 -19.85 5.78
C HIS A 126 6.11 -18.88 4.67
N VAL A 127 6.82 -19.38 3.66
CA VAL A 127 7.24 -18.57 2.51
C VAL A 127 6.06 -18.21 1.61
N GLU A 128 5.02 -19.03 1.64
CA GLU A 128 3.75 -18.84 0.94
C GLU A 128 2.93 -17.66 1.49
N ASP A 129 3.18 -17.25 2.74
CA ASP A 129 2.54 -16.10 3.39
C ASP A 129 3.27 -14.78 3.09
N VAL A 130 4.45 -14.83 2.47
CA VAL A 130 5.17 -13.65 2.03
C VAL A 130 4.44 -13.06 0.81
N GLU A 131 3.76 -11.92 0.98
CA GLU A 131 3.11 -11.22 -0.14
C GLU A 131 4.15 -10.90 -1.24
N SER A 132 3.78 -11.13 -2.50
CA SER A 132 4.67 -10.93 -3.67
C SER A 132 5.93 -11.82 -3.72
N TRP A 133 5.85 -13.03 -3.14
CA TRP A 133 6.95 -14.00 -3.18
C TRP A 133 7.20 -14.66 -4.54
N TYR A 134 6.28 -14.58 -5.50
CA TYR A 134 6.52 -15.13 -6.84
C TYR A 134 7.51 -14.28 -7.64
N SER A 135 7.41 -12.96 -7.50
CA SER A 135 8.25 -11.95 -8.18
C SER A 135 9.36 -11.37 -7.32
N TRP A 136 9.44 -11.77 -6.04
CA TRP A 136 10.42 -11.28 -5.06
C TRP A 136 10.35 -9.76 -4.83
N HIS A 137 9.14 -9.18 -4.91
CA HIS A 137 8.90 -7.75 -4.77
C HIS A 137 8.42 -7.31 -3.38
N SER A 138 8.31 -8.22 -2.41
CA SER A 138 7.75 -7.95 -1.08
C SER A 138 8.33 -6.71 -0.41
N LEU A 139 9.66 -6.55 -0.42
CA LEU A 139 10.31 -5.39 0.22
C LEU A 139 10.02 -4.07 -0.51
N ASP A 140 9.86 -4.11 -1.84
CA ASP A 140 9.47 -2.93 -2.60
C ASP A 140 8.00 -2.57 -2.31
N ASP A 141 7.13 -3.56 -2.18
CA ASP A 141 5.72 -3.36 -1.81
C ASP A 141 5.60 -2.76 -0.41
N TYR A 142 6.33 -3.28 0.57
CA TYR A 142 6.32 -2.79 1.95
C TYR A 142 6.85 -1.35 2.02
N GLN A 143 7.94 -1.05 1.31
CA GLN A 143 8.45 0.32 1.21
C GLN A 143 7.47 1.25 0.51
N ASN A 144 6.77 0.78 -0.53
CA ASN A 144 5.75 1.57 -1.23
C ASN A 144 4.54 1.86 -0.33
N ASN A 145 4.17 0.93 0.57
CA ASN A 145 3.15 1.18 1.60
C ASN A 145 3.57 2.32 2.54
N ILE A 146 4.82 2.34 3.03
CA ILE A 146 5.33 3.44 3.86
C ILE A 146 5.51 4.74 3.05
N CYS A 147 5.88 4.67 1.78
CA CYS A 147 5.88 5.83 0.88
C CYS A 147 4.46 6.41 0.69
N SER A 148 3.42 5.57 0.70
CA SER A 148 2.03 6.05 0.69
C SER A 148 1.74 6.92 1.91
N ILE A 149 2.14 6.47 3.10
CA ILE A 149 2.05 7.26 4.35
C ILE A 149 2.79 8.60 4.19
N LYS A 150 4.03 8.55 3.70
CA LYS A 150 4.87 9.74 3.47
C LYS A 150 4.17 10.75 2.56
N ASN A 151 3.57 10.26 1.48
CA ASN A 151 2.90 11.09 0.49
C ASN A 151 1.63 11.73 1.06
N ALA A 152 0.83 10.96 1.80
CA ALA A 152 -0.37 11.46 2.46
C ALA A 152 -0.04 12.52 3.52
N TYR A 153 0.98 12.26 4.35
CA TYR A 153 1.38 13.16 5.43
C TYR A 153 1.98 14.48 4.92
N LEU A 154 2.85 14.40 3.90
CA LEU A 154 3.54 15.56 3.35
C LEU A 154 2.72 16.29 2.27
N GLY A 155 1.59 15.72 1.82
CA GLY A 155 0.68 16.35 0.87
C GLY A 155 1.24 16.42 -0.56
N GLY A 156 1.87 15.34 -1.03
CA GLY A 156 2.42 15.22 -2.39
C GLY A 156 3.25 13.95 -2.60
N ARG A 157 3.37 13.48 -3.84
CA ARG A 157 4.09 12.23 -4.20
C ARG A 157 5.62 12.38 -4.18
N ASP A 158 6.11 13.61 -4.32
CA ASP A 158 7.51 13.96 -4.40
C ASP A 158 7.72 15.42 -4.01
N ASP A 159 8.97 15.87 -3.93
CA ASP A 159 9.30 17.25 -3.55
C ASP A 159 8.69 18.32 -4.47
N ASN A 160 8.40 17.97 -5.73
CA ASN A 160 7.82 18.89 -6.72
C ASN A 160 6.29 19.01 -6.62
N SER A 161 5.63 17.99 -6.08
CA SER A 161 4.17 17.92 -5.95
C SER A 161 3.67 18.23 -4.54
N ARG A 162 4.57 18.35 -3.55
CA ARG A 162 4.21 18.73 -2.18
C ARG A 162 3.67 20.15 -2.12
N THR A 163 2.55 20.31 -1.44
CA THR A 163 1.90 21.62 -1.25
C THR A 163 2.16 22.15 0.17
N PRO A 164 2.09 23.49 0.38
CA PRO A 164 2.15 24.06 1.73
C PRO A 164 0.93 23.75 2.60
N ILE A 165 -0.11 23.11 2.05
CA ILE A 165 -1.31 22.68 2.77
C ILE A 165 -1.24 21.16 2.91
N SER A 166 -0.82 20.68 4.07
CA SER A 166 -0.68 19.25 4.34
C SER A 166 -0.95 18.91 5.80
N LEU A 167 -1.15 17.62 6.06
CA LEU A 167 -1.30 17.12 7.42
C LEU A 167 -0.05 17.41 8.27
N SER A 168 1.15 17.33 7.68
CA SER A 168 2.40 17.71 8.34
C SER A 168 2.41 19.15 8.83
N ILE A 169 1.97 20.11 7.99
CA ILE A 169 1.89 21.52 8.41
C ILE A 169 0.86 21.69 9.54
N HIS A 170 -0.30 21.06 9.41
CA HIS A 170 -1.34 21.11 10.43
C HIS A 170 -0.90 20.54 11.79
N VAL A 171 -0.20 19.40 11.78
CA VAL A 171 0.38 18.78 12.99
C VAL A 171 1.47 19.68 13.55
N LYS A 172 2.36 20.23 12.72
CA LYS A 172 3.46 21.10 13.16
C LYS A 172 2.98 22.35 13.91
N GLU A 173 1.87 22.95 13.47
CA GLU A 173 1.27 24.12 14.12
C GLU A 173 0.79 23.83 15.56
N ARG A 174 0.40 22.58 15.84
CA ARG A 174 -0.10 22.14 17.14
C ARG A 174 0.98 21.50 18.01
N ASN A 175 1.85 20.72 17.39
CA ASN A 175 2.92 19.98 18.02
C ASN A 175 4.07 19.77 17.02
N SER A 176 5.03 20.70 17.04
CA SER A 176 6.19 20.68 16.14
C SER A 176 7.16 19.54 16.42
N GLU A 177 7.22 19.06 17.66
CA GLU A 177 8.02 17.90 18.04
C GLU A 177 7.42 16.61 17.47
N LEU A 178 6.10 16.44 17.55
CA LEU A 178 5.41 15.31 16.94
C LEU A 178 5.60 15.29 15.42
N ASP A 179 5.46 16.44 14.74
CA ASP A 179 5.70 16.52 13.29
C ASP A 179 7.14 16.10 12.92
N ALA A 180 8.13 16.62 13.66
CA ALA A 180 9.52 16.25 13.44
C ALA A 180 9.75 14.74 13.67
N ASN A 181 9.12 14.17 14.70
CA ASN A 181 9.24 12.76 15.03
C ASN A 181 8.58 11.87 13.97
N ILE A 182 7.37 12.19 13.51
CA ILE A 182 6.69 11.45 12.44
C ILE A 182 7.57 11.41 11.18
N LYS A 183 8.07 12.56 10.72
CA LYS A 183 8.93 12.60 9.52
C LYS A 183 10.18 11.76 9.69
N SER A 184 10.84 11.86 10.85
CA SER A 184 12.00 11.03 11.16
C SER A 184 11.67 9.54 11.14
N LYS A 185 10.52 9.14 11.70
CA LYS A 185 10.10 7.75 11.79
C LYS A 185 9.59 7.14 10.49
N ILE A 186 9.09 7.96 9.57
CA ILE A 186 8.84 7.54 8.19
C ILE A 186 10.17 7.10 7.53
N GLU A 187 11.21 7.93 7.61
CA GLU A 187 12.51 7.59 6.99
C GLU A 187 13.20 6.42 7.71
N ASP A 188 13.12 6.35 9.04
CA ASP A 188 13.64 5.23 9.83
C ASP A 188 12.96 3.92 9.42
N CYS A 189 11.63 3.91 9.33
CA CYS A 189 10.85 2.74 8.91
C CYS A 189 11.26 2.24 7.51
N LEU A 190 11.32 3.15 6.52
CA LEU A 190 11.81 2.83 5.18
C LEU A 190 13.21 2.21 5.20
N ALA A 191 14.13 2.81 5.97
CA ALA A 191 15.49 2.31 6.09
C ALA A 191 15.57 0.92 6.76
N LYS A 192 14.73 0.64 7.76
CA LYS A 192 14.69 -0.67 8.43
C LYS A 192 14.10 -1.76 7.54
N ILE A 193 13.03 -1.47 6.79
CA ILE A 193 12.48 -2.41 5.81
C ILE A 193 13.53 -2.73 4.75
N ALA A 194 14.19 -1.71 4.17
CA ALA A 194 15.27 -1.91 3.19
C ALA A 194 16.43 -2.74 3.75
N ALA A 195 16.76 -2.59 5.04
CA ALA A 195 17.84 -3.32 5.68
C ALA A 195 17.61 -4.84 5.74
N ILE A 196 16.35 -5.32 5.71
CA ILE A 196 16.03 -6.75 5.61
C ILE A 196 16.70 -7.37 4.36
N GLY A 197 16.63 -6.66 3.23
CA GLY A 197 17.18 -7.11 1.94
C GLY A 197 18.68 -6.87 1.76
N THR A 198 19.42 -6.53 2.81
CA THR A 198 20.86 -6.26 2.72
C THR A 198 21.59 -7.45 2.07
N GLY A 199 22.43 -7.15 1.08
CA GLY A 199 23.09 -8.18 0.26
C GLY A 199 22.30 -8.57 -0.99
N GLY A 200 21.21 -7.87 -1.30
CA GLY A 200 20.38 -8.09 -2.49
C GLY A 200 19.39 -9.24 -2.33
N ARG A 201 19.08 -9.62 -1.09
CA ARG A 201 18.13 -10.70 -0.77
C ARG A 201 16.70 -10.17 -0.80
N SER A 202 15.79 -10.97 -1.31
CA SER A 202 14.35 -10.78 -1.14
C SER A 202 13.90 -11.18 0.27
N PHE A 203 12.72 -10.72 0.69
CA PHE A 203 12.17 -11.18 1.98
C PHE A 203 11.79 -12.68 1.94
N TYR A 204 11.34 -13.18 0.79
CA TYR A 204 11.15 -14.61 0.56
C TYR A 204 12.40 -15.42 0.94
N GLU A 205 13.59 -14.98 0.48
CA GLU A 205 14.84 -15.65 0.81
C GLU A 205 15.17 -15.57 2.30
N VAL A 206 14.89 -14.43 2.95
CA VAL A 206 15.10 -14.28 4.40
C VAL A 206 14.23 -15.26 5.21
N VAL A 207 12.95 -15.40 4.85
CA VAL A 207 12.04 -16.36 5.50
C VAL A 207 12.44 -17.80 5.19
N ARG A 208 12.74 -18.11 3.92
CA ARG A 208 13.22 -19.43 3.50
C ARG A 208 14.48 -19.84 4.26
N ASP A 209 15.46 -18.96 4.35
CA ASP A 209 16.73 -19.29 4.97
C ASP A 209 16.57 -19.53 6.48
N LYS A 210 15.64 -18.83 7.14
CA LYS A 210 15.26 -19.13 8.54
C LYS A 210 14.59 -20.49 8.68
N LYS A 211 13.67 -20.82 7.78
CA LYS A 211 13.01 -22.13 7.73
C LYS A 211 14.01 -23.27 7.56
N ASP A 212 14.94 -23.12 6.63
CA ASP A 212 15.86 -24.19 6.22
C ASP A 212 17.06 -24.32 7.17
N ASN A 213 17.55 -23.21 7.73
CA ASN A 213 18.79 -23.17 8.51
C ASN A 213 18.60 -22.77 9.99
N GLY A 214 17.39 -22.42 10.41
CA GLY A 214 17.10 -21.91 11.74
C GLY A 214 17.42 -20.41 11.90
N THR A 215 17.43 -19.94 13.15
CA THR A 215 17.60 -18.51 13.47
C THR A 215 18.94 -17.96 13.00
N ASN A 216 18.91 -16.75 12.45
CA ASN A 216 20.08 -15.97 12.12
C ASN A 216 20.01 -14.64 12.87
N ALA A 217 20.95 -14.40 13.79
CA ALA A 217 20.92 -13.21 14.65
C ALA A 217 20.93 -11.88 13.87
N THR A 218 21.53 -11.84 12.68
CA THR A 218 21.54 -10.62 11.84
C THR A 218 20.18 -10.41 11.17
N ASP A 219 19.59 -11.47 10.62
CA ASP A 219 18.26 -11.37 9.99
C ASP A 219 17.18 -11.12 11.05
N ASP A 220 17.23 -11.79 12.20
CA ASP A 220 16.32 -11.57 13.33
C ASP A 220 16.38 -10.11 13.80
N ALA A 221 17.58 -9.54 13.95
CA ALA A 221 17.74 -8.15 14.35
C ALA A 221 17.17 -7.16 13.32
N ARG A 222 17.33 -7.44 12.01
CA ARG A 222 16.81 -6.57 10.94
C ARG A 222 15.29 -6.64 10.86
N VAL A 223 14.73 -7.85 10.89
CA VAL A 223 13.29 -8.06 10.86
C VAL A 223 12.64 -7.41 12.08
N ASN A 224 13.14 -7.67 13.30
CA ASN A 224 12.60 -7.05 14.51
C ASN A 224 12.68 -5.53 14.46
N ALA A 225 13.80 -4.96 13.99
CA ALA A 225 13.93 -3.52 13.85
C ALA A 225 12.93 -2.90 12.85
N ALA A 226 12.61 -3.60 11.77
CA ALA A 226 11.60 -3.15 10.81
C ALA A 226 10.19 -3.22 11.41
N VAL A 227 9.85 -4.31 12.09
CA VAL A 227 8.57 -4.48 12.79
C VAL A 227 8.37 -3.40 13.85
N GLU A 228 9.37 -3.16 14.70
CA GLU A 228 9.33 -2.11 15.72
C GLU A 228 9.21 -0.71 15.11
N ALA A 229 9.90 -0.43 14.00
CA ALA A 229 9.80 0.85 13.33
C ALA A 229 8.41 1.08 12.71
N CYS A 230 7.80 0.04 12.13
CA CYS A 230 6.43 0.06 11.61
C CYS A 230 5.42 0.32 12.74
N ALA A 231 5.48 -0.46 13.82
CA ALA A 231 4.58 -0.29 14.97
C ALA A 231 4.73 1.10 15.60
N LYS A 232 5.98 1.61 15.70
CA LYS A 232 6.19 2.95 16.25
C LYS A 232 5.61 4.04 15.35
N LEU A 233 5.66 3.85 14.03
CA LEU A 233 5.05 4.75 13.08
C LEU A 233 3.52 4.72 13.21
N GLY A 234 2.92 3.53 13.34
CA GLY A 234 1.49 3.34 13.60
C GLY A 234 1.03 4.08 14.85
N GLU A 235 1.71 3.89 15.99
CA GLU A 235 1.43 4.61 17.24
C GLU A 235 1.44 6.14 17.07
N LEU A 236 2.44 6.67 16.36
CA LEU A 236 2.57 8.11 16.15
C LEU A 236 1.42 8.66 15.31
N PHE A 237 1.02 7.97 14.24
CA PHE A 237 -0.14 8.36 13.44
C PHE A 237 -1.45 8.23 14.22
N GLY A 238 -1.60 7.19 15.05
CA GLY A 238 -2.74 7.06 15.96
C GLY A 238 -2.87 8.23 16.94
N SER A 239 -1.74 8.77 17.41
CA SER A 239 -1.73 9.93 18.33
C SER A 239 -2.11 11.27 17.69
N ILE A 240 -2.13 11.34 16.35
CA ILE A 240 -2.52 12.57 15.65
C ILE A 240 -4.00 12.90 15.93
N ALA A 241 -4.85 11.88 16.12
CA ALA A 241 -6.26 12.04 16.43
C ALA A 241 -6.50 12.93 17.66
N ASP A 242 -5.61 12.87 18.65
CA ASP A 242 -5.72 13.58 19.93
C ASP A 242 -5.49 15.09 19.79
N ILE A 243 -4.93 15.55 18.68
CA ILE A 243 -4.55 16.97 18.48
C ILE A 243 -5.18 17.62 17.25
N ILE A 244 -5.82 16.84 16.36
CA ILE A 244 -6.35 17.33 15.09
C ILE A 244 -7.58 18.24 15.25
N ASP A 245 -8.34 18.12 16.34
CA ASP A 245 -9.52 18.96 16.60
C ASP A 245 -9.17 20.41 16.99
#